data_AF-A0A955K561-F1
#
_entry.id   AF-A0A955K561-F1
#
_cell.length_a   1.000
_cell.length_b   1.000
_cell.length_c   1.000
_cell.angle_alpha   90.00
_cell.angle_beta   90.00
_cell.angle_gamma   90.00
#
_symmetry.space_group_name_H-M   'P 1'
#
loop_
_entity.id
_entity.type
_entity.pdbx_description
1 polymer ?
#
loop_
_entity_poly.entity_id
_entity_poly.type
_entity_poly.pdbx_seq_one_letter_code
_entity_poly.pdbx_strand_id
1 'polypeptide(L)'
;MSYTNKDIARVAQELKRDLETATDKRSILKDVRLKGLFDQIKTIDPSERSIFGKELNSLKQELAQIIEESVDTAQALGPIDITAPWADNASLPGFLPASQSSLHPITQEIERISEIFYKMGFVVEDAPEIDDDYHMFTSLNFPDGHPAR
;
A
#
# COMPACT_ATOMS: atom_id res chain seq x y z
N MET A 1 -32.61 19.46 6.98
CA MET A 1 -33.00 20.78 6.41
C MET A 1 -33.44 20.57 4.96
N SER A 2 -34.44 21.32 4.49
CA SER A 2 -34.87 21.27 3.09
C SER A 2 -34.07 22.33 2.32
N TYR A 3 -33.21 21.92 1.40
CA TYR A 3 -32.54 22.86 0.49
C TYR A 3 -33.54 23.28 -0.59
N THR A 4 -33.64 24.57 -0.90
CA THR A 4 -34.54 25.09 -1.93
C THR A 4 -34.01 24.77 -3.32
N ASN A 5 -32.68 24.71 -3.47
CA ASN A 5 -32.02 24.35 -4.71
C ASN A 5 -31.79 22.83 -4.84
N LYS A 6 -32.29 22.24 -5.94
CA LYS A 6 -32.19 20.80 -6.23
C LYS A 6 -30.74 20.32 -6.39
N ASP A 7 -29.85 21.16 -6.89
CA ASP A 7 -28.44 20.81 -7.08
C ASP A 7 -27.70 20.74 -5.75
N ILE A 8 -27.96 21.69 -4.84
CA ILE A 8 -27.42 21.66 -3.47
C ILE A 8 -27.94 20.43 -2.73
N ALA A 9 -29.23 20.11 -2.87
CA ALA A 9 -29.82 18.93 -2.22
C ALA A 9 -29.17 17.61 -2.68
N ARG A 10 -28.92 17.46 -3.99
CA ARG A 10 -28.27 16.28 -4.55
C ARG A 10 -26.83 16.13 -4.04
N VAL A 11 -26.04 17.20 -4.15
CA VAL A 11 -24.64 17.18 -3.70
C VAL A 11 -24.55 16.96 -2.19
N ALA A 12 -25.47 17.51 -1.41
CA ALA A 12 -25.54 17.28 0.03
C ALA A 12 -25.78 15.80 0.37
N GLN A 13 -26.68 15.10 -0.35
CA GLN A 13 -26.93 13.67 -0.13
C GLN A 13 -25.72 12.82 -0.52
N GLU A 14 -25.08 13.12 -1.65
CA GLU A 14 -23.89 12.40 -2.10
C GLU A 14 -22.72 12.56 -1.11
N LEU A 15 -22.44 13.79 -0.66
CA LEU A 15 -21.36 14.04 0.31
C LEU A 15 -21.64 13.41 1.68
N LYS A 16 -22.90 13.35 2.11
CA LYS A 16 -23.29 12.65 3.35
C LYS A 16 -23.12 11.14 3.24
N ARG A 17 -23.43 10.54 2.09
CA ARG A 17 -23.16 9.11 1.85
C ARG A 17 -21.66 8.83 1.83
N ASP A 18 -20.89 9.69 1.19
CA ASP A 18 -19.44 9.50 1.10
C ASP A 18 -18.76 9.69 2.48
N LEU A 19 -19.32 10.53 3.37
CA LEU A 19 -18.90 10.67 4.77
C LEU A 19 -18.99 9.36 5.58
N GLU A 20 -19.92 8.47 5.26
CA GLU A 20 -20.07 7.18 5.95
C GLU A 20 -18.97 6.18 5.56
N THR A 21 -18.47 6.27 4.32
CA THR A 21 -17.51 5.30 3.76
C THR A 21 -16.05 5.79 3.74
N ALA A 22 -15.82 7.09 3.90
CA ALA A 22 -14.50 7.69 3.76
C ALA A 22 -13.59 7.39 4.96
N THR A 23 -12.36 6.95 4.68
CA THR A 23 -11.29 6.74 5.66
C THR A 23 -10.76 8.04 6.24
N ASP A 24 -10.67 9.10 5.43
CA ASP A 24 -10.35 10.46 5.87
C ASP A 24 -11.55 11.39 5.67
N LYS A 25 -12.42 11.45 6.69
CA LYS A 25 -13.65 12.27 6.68
C LYS A 25 -13.37 13.77 6.50
N ARG A 26 -12.17 14.26 6.84
CA ARG A 26 -11.79 15.68 6.67
C ARG A 26 -11.59 16.08 5.20
N SER A 27 -11.30 15.12 4.33
CA SER A 27 -11.09 15.35 2.89
C SER A 27 -12.35 15.85 2.18
N ILE A 28 -13.53 15.57 2.72
CA ILE A 28 -14.83 15.89 2.12
C ILE A 28 -15.12 17.40 2.10
N LEU A 29 -14.56 18.17 3.04
CA LEU A 29 -14.63 19.64 3.00
C LEU A 29 -13.81 20.26 1.83
N LYS A 30 -12.91 19.49 1.22
CA LYS A 30 -12.08 19.92 0.09
C LYS A 30 -12.55 19.33 -1.24
N ASP A 31 -13.66 18.58 -1.24
CA ASP A 31 -14.19 17.87 -2.39
C ASP A 31 -14.48 18.82 -3.56
N VAL A 32 -14.20 18.35 -4.78
CA VAL A 32 -14.39 19.08 -6.03
C VAL A 32 -15.85 19.46 -6.23
N ARG A 33 -16.81 18.63 -5.80
CA ARG A 33 -18.25 18.88 -5.90
C ARG A 33 -18.68 20.08 -5.05
N LEU A 34 -18.16 20.19 -3.83
CA LEU A 34 -18.43 21.33 -2.96
C LEU A 34 -17.83 22.61 -3.53
N LYS A 35 -16.59 22.56 -4.04
CA LYS A 35 -15.94 23.71 -4.70
C LYS A 35 -16.68 24.15 -5.95
N GLY A 36 -17.19 23.20 -6.74
CA GLY A 36 -18.01 23.48 -7.93
C GLY A 36 -19.25 24.31 -7.61
N LEU A 37 -19.92 24.04 -6.47
CA LEU A 37 -21.05 24.85 -6.01
C LEU A 37 -20.63 26.28 -5.62
N PHE A 38 -19.45 26.47 -5.00
CA PHE A 38 -18.93 27.81 -4.70
C PHE A 38 -18.59 28.61 -5.97
N ASP A 39 -18.08 27.94 -7.01
CA ASP A 39 -17.78 28.60 -8.28
C ASP A 39 -19.04 29.02 -9.06
N GLN A 40 -20.13 28.27 -8.94
CA GLN A 40 -21.44 28.60 -9.53
C GLN A 40 -22.06 29.89 -8.96
N ILE A 41 -21.63 30.37 -7.78
CA ILE A 41 -22.09 31.65 -7.22
C ILE A 41 -21.79 32.82 -8.18
N LYS A 42 -20.70 32.74 -8.96
CA LYS A 42 -20.29 33.79 -9.91
C LYS A 42 -21.28 33.95 -11.07
N THR A 43 -22.02 32.88 -11.41
CA THR A 43 -22.90 32.82 -12.58
C THR A 43 -24.38 33.05 -12.25
N ILE A 44 -24.76 33.03 -10.97
CA ILE A 44 -26.15 33.23 -10.51
C ILE A 44 -26.53 34.71 -10.55
N ASP A 45 -27.82 35.02 -10.73
CA ASP A 45 -28.35 36.39 -10.71
C ASP A 45 -28.19 37.05 -9.32
N PRO A 46 -27.90 38.36 -9.22
CA PRO A 46 -27.70 39.04 -7.93
C PRO A 46 -28.83 38.84 -6.91
N SER A 47 -30.07 38.66 -7.37
CA SER A 47 -31.24 38.43 -6.52
C SER A 47 -31.22 37.06 -5.81
N GLU A 48 -30.68 36.02 -6.46
CA GLU A 48 -30.67 34.64 -5.95
C GLU A 48 -29.36 34.27 -5.26
N ARG A 49 -28.28 35.03 -5.51
CA ARG A 49 -26.95 34.81 -4.89
C ARG A 49 -26.99 34.78 -3.35
N SER A 50 -27.81 35.63 -2.74
CA SER A 50 -27.90 35.71 -1.27
C SER A 50 -28.49 34.44 -0.66
N ILE A 51 -29.54 33.89 -1.29
CA ILE A 51 -30.24 32.68 -0.83
C ILE A 51 -29.33 31.46 -1.05
N PHE A 52 -28.76 31.33 -2.25
CA PHE A 52 -27.85 30.25 -2.60
C PHE A 52 -26.59 30.21 -1.72
N GLY A 53 -25.99 31.37 -1.45
CA GLY A 53 -24.80 31.46 -0.58
C GLY A 53 -25.09 31.10 0.87
N LYS A 54 -26.28 31.44 1.39
CA LYS A 54 -26.72 31.02 2.73
C LYS A 54 -26.91 29.50 2.82
N GLU A 55 -27.56 28.90 1.82
CA GLU A 55 -27.74 27.45 1.76
C GLU A 55 -26.40 26.70 1.67
N LEU A 56 -25.46 27.21 0.87
CA LEU A 56 -24.14 26.58 0.73
C LEU A 56 -23.29 26.68 2.01
N ASN A 57 -23.35 27.83 2.70
CA ASN A 57 -22.67 27.99 3.98
C ASN A 57 -23.29 27.09 5.07
N SER A 58 -24.62 26.93 5.06
CA SER A 58 -25.32 25.99 5.93
C SER A 58 -24.88 24.55 5.67
N LEU A 59 -24.78 24.13 4.41
CA LEU A 59 -24.28 22.81 4.04
C LEU A 59 -22.84 22.59 4.53
N LYS A 60 -21.96 23.57 4.37
CA LYS A 60 -20.57 23.48 4.82
C LYS A 60 -20.48 23.35 6.35
N GLN A 61 -21.30 24.10 7.08
CA GLN A 61 -21.36 24.01 8.55
C GLN A 61 -21.87 22.65 9.01
N GLU A 62 -22.92 22.12 8.37
CA GLU A 62 -23.47 20.80 8.68
C GLU A 62 -22.43 19.69 8.45
N LEU A 63 -21.72 19.72 7.32
CA LEU A 63 -20.65 18.75 7.05
C LEU A 63 -19.50 18.88 8.07
N ALA A 64 -19.14 20.09 8.48
CA ALA A 64 -18.11 20.31 9.49
C ALA A 64 -18.52 19.73 10.86
N GLN A 65 -19.77 19.93 11.28
CA GLN A 65 -20.29 19.39 12.53
C GLN A 65 -20.31 17.86 12.54
N ILE A 66 -20.79 17.23 11.45
CA ILE A 66 -20.81 15.76 11.33
C ILE A 66 -19.38 15.19 11.41
N ILE A 67 -18.41 15.87 10.79
CA ILE A 67 -17.00 15.47 10.85
C ILE A 67 -16.48 15.59 12.28
N GLU A 68 -16.74 16.68 12.98
CA GLU A 68 -16.29 16.91 14.36
C GLU A 68 -16.86 15.87 15.33
N GLU A 69 -18.16 15.60 15.27
CA GLU A 69 -18.82 14.55 16.07
C GLU A 69 -18.24 13.15 15.78
N SER A 70 -17.88 12.89 14.52
CA SER A 70 -17.26 11.61 14.11
C SER A 70 -15.80 11.48 14.55
N VAL A 71 -15.08 12.59 14.71
CA VAL A 71 -13.69 12.62 15.20
C VAL A 71 -13.68 12.44 16.71
N ASP A 72 -14.59 13.08 17.44
CA ASP A 72 -14.70 12.92 18.90
C ASP A 72 -15.08 11.50 19.28
N THR A 73 -15.97 10.85 18.51
CA THR A 73 -16.30 9.42 18.72
C THR A 73 -15.17 8.48 18.34
N ALA A 74 -14.33 8.82 17.35
CA ALA A 74 -13.15 8.04 16.99
C ALA A 74 -11.95 8.29 17.93
N GLN A 75 -11.86 9.47 18.56
CA GLN A 75 -10.84 9.82 19.55
C GLN A 75 -11.21 9.40 20.97
N ALA A 76 -12.47 9.01 21.23
CA ALA A 76 -12.87 8.24 22.40
C ALA A 76 -12.32 6.79 22.36
N LEU A 77 -11.07 6.64 21.93
CA LEU A 77 -10.25 5.49 22.29
C LEU A 77 -10.24 5.46 23.82
N GLY A 78 -10.65 4.32 24.38
CA GLY A 78 -10.58 4.10 25.83
C GLY A 78 -9.18 4.44 26.36
N PRO A 79 -9.06 4.84 27.64
CA PRO A 79 -7.77 5.14 28.22
C PRO A 79 -6.78 4.01 27.92
N ILE A 80 -5.61 4.38 27.38
CA ILE A 80 -4.55 3.42 27.08
C ILE A 80 -4.17 2.74 28.40
N ASP A 81 -4.51 1.48 28.53
CA ASP A 81 -4.13 0.67 29.68
C ASP A 81 -2.61 0.41 29.60
N ILE A 82 -1.84 1.25 30.28
CA ILE A 82 -0.38 1.13 30.39
C ILE A 82 0.07 -0.12 31.16
N THR A 83 -0.87 -0.81 31.81
CA THR A 83 -0.67 -2.10 32.50
C THR A 83 -1.07 -3.30 31.64
N ALA A 84 -1.64 -3.08 30.44
CA ALA A 84 -1.96 -4.16 29.53
C ALA A 84 -0.66 -4.83 29.01
N PRO A 85 -0.54 -6.16 29.15
CA PRO A 85 0.68 -6.87 28.78
C PRO A 85 0.97 -6.83 27.27
N TRP A 86 -0.01 -6.52 26.42
CA TRP A 86 0.15 -6.35 24.97
C TRP A 86 -0.81 -5.28 24.43
N ALA A 87 -0.42 -4.61 23.34
CA ALA A 87 -1.29 -3.70 22.61
C ALA A 87 -2.41 -4.51 21.91
N ASP A 88 -3.61 -4.51 22.49
CA ASP A 88 -4.79 -5.23 21.95
C ASP A 88 -5.17 -4.82 20.51
N ASN A 89 -4.64 -3.69 20.02
CA ASN A 89 -4.96 -3.11 18.71
C ASN A 89 -3.98 -3.51 17.57
N ALA A 90 -3.07 -4.45 17.78
CA ALA A 90 -2.17 -4.93 16.73
C ALA A 90 -2.49 -6.40 16.38
N SER A 91 -2.59 -6.69 15.08
CA SER A 91 -2.61 -8.07 14.61
C SER A 91 -1.32 -8.77 15.05
N LEU A 92 -1.44 -9.92 15.73
CA LEU A 92 -0.30 -10.77 16.04
C LEU A 92 0.48 -11.05 14.76
N PRO A 93 1.81 -10.84 14.72
CA PRO A 93 2.60 -11.23 13.57
C PRO A 93 2.45 -12.74 13.38
N GLY A 94 1.98 -13.15 12.20
CA GLY A 94 1.90 -14.57 11.87
C GLY A 94 3.29 -15.18 11.90
N PHE A 95 3.41 -16.39 12.47
CA PHE A 95 4.62 -17.17 12.29
C PHE A 95 4.82 -17.45 10.80
N LEU A 96 6.07 -17.40 10.35
CA LEU A 96 6.41 -17.82 8.98
C LEU A 96 5.90 -19.26 8.79
N PRO A 97 5.13 -19.53 7.73
CA PRO A 97 4.63 -20.87 7.48
C PRO A 97 5.82 -21.80 7.25
N ALA A 98 5.79 -22.99 7.84
CA ALA A 98 6.85 -24.00 7.66
C ALA A 98 7.04 -24.44 6.19
N SER A 99 6.11 -24.06 5.30
CA SER A 99 6.18 -24.28 3.86
C SER A 99 7.08 -23.27 3.12
N GLN A 100 7.51 -22.17 3.75
CA GLN A 100 8.46 -21.25 3.15
C GLN A 100 9.89 -21.71 3.46
N SER A 101 10.47 -22.46 2.52
CA SER A 101 11.91 -22.73 2.47
C SER A 101 12.58 -21.83 1.43
N SER A 102 13.81 -21.44 1.68
CA SER A 102 14.65 -20.73 0.72
C SER A 102 15.82 -21.62 0.30
N LEU A 103 16.17 -21.60 -0.98
CA LEU A 103 17.39 -22.22 -1.47
C LEU A 103 18.60 -21.33 -1.14
N HIS A 104 19.76 -21.93 -0.90
CA HIS A 104 20.99 -21.17 -0.72
C HIS A 104 21.32 -20.39 -2.01
N PRO A 105 21.76 -19.12 -1.93
CA PRO A 105 22.01 -18.30 -3.13
C PRO A 105 22.98 -18.94 -4.14
N ILE A 106 24.02 -19.62 -3.66
CA ILE A 106 24.98 -20.33 -4.52
C ILE A 106 24.27 -21.44 -5.33
N THR A 107 23.38 -22.21 -4.71
CA THR A 107 22.61 -23.25 -5.40
C THR A 107 21.75 -22.66 -6.51
N GLN A 108 21.10 -21.53 -6.25
CA GLN A 108 20.27 -20.84 -7.24
C GLN A 108 21.09 -20.41 -8.47
N GLU A 109 22.30 -19.89 -8.26
CA GLU A 109 23.17 -19.47 -9.36
C GLU A 109 23.76 -20.67 -10.13
N ILE A 110 24.11 -21.76 -9.44
CA ILE A 110 24.56 -23.01 -10.08
C ILE A 110 23.45 -23.57 -10.98
N GLU A 111 22.22 -23.66 -10.49
CA GLU A 111 21.07 -24.13 -11.27
C GLU A 111 20.83 -23.24 -12.49
N ARG A 112 20.92 -21.92 -12.30
CA ARG A 112 20.75 -20.94 -13.39
C ARG A 112 21.79 -21.10 -14.50
N ILE A 113 23.06 -21.21 -14.13
CA ILE A 113 24.14 -21.41 -15.10
C ILE A 113 23.97 -22.76 -15.81
N SER A 114 23.66 -23.81 -15.04
CA SER A 114 23.41 -25.15 -15.57
C SER A 114 22.29 -25.15 -16.61
N GLU A 115 21.19 -24.43 -16.36
CA GLU A 115 20.06 -24.33 -17.29
C GLU A 115 20.45 -23.69 -18.63
N ILE A 116 21.35 -22.70 -18.61
CA ILE A 116 21.83 -22.03 -19.83
C ILE A 116 22.59 -23.02 -20.72
N PHE A 117 23.53 -23.77 -20.15
CA PHE A 117 24.32 -24.75 -20.89
C PHE A 117 23.50 -25.98 -21.29
N TYR A 118 22.56 -26.40 -20.46
CA TYR A 118 21.62 -27.47 -20.81
C TYR A 118 20.82 -27.14 -22.07
N LYS A 119 20.36 -25.90 -22.22
CA LYS A 119 19.68 -25.43 -23.44
C LYS A 119 20.57 -25.43 -24.68
N MET A 120 21.89 -25.40 -24.51
CA MET A 120 22.86 -25.53 -25.61
C MET A 120 23.20 -27.00 -25.94
N GLY A 121 22.63 -27.96 -25.21
CA GLY A 121 22.85 -29.40 -25.41
C GLY A 121 23.99 -30.01 -24.57
N PHE A 122 24.50 -29.29 -23.57
CA PHE A 122 25.49 -29.83 -22.63
C PHE A 122 24.80 -30.65 -21.52
N VAL A 123 25.56 -31.56 -20.92
CA VAL A 123 25.15 -32.36 -19.76
C VAL A 123 25.97 -31.92 -18.54
N VAL A 124 25.32 -31.86 -17.38
CA VAL A 124 25.96 -31.56 -16.11
C VAL A 124 26.45 -32.87 -15.49
N GLU A 125 27.73 -32.93 -15.15
CA GLU A 125 28.37 -34.07 -14.51
C GLU A 125 29.05 -33.58 -13.23
N ASP A 126 28.86 -34.32 -12.14
CA ASP A 126 29.52 -34.06 -10.86
C ASP A 126 30.83 -34.85 -10.77
N ALA A 127 31.89 -34.19 -10.33
CA ALA A 127 33.20 -34.78 -10.11
C ALA A 127 33.43 -35.03 -8.60
N PRO A 128 34.28 -36.01 -8.23
CA PRO A 128 34.70 -36.19 -6.84
C PRO A 128 35.48 -34.96 -6.35
N GLU A 129 35.24 -34.55 -5.10
CA GLU A 129 35.97 -33.42 -4.48
C GLU A 129 37.44 -33.76 -4.19
N ILE A 130 37.74 -35.05 -3.98
CA ILE A 130 39.10 -35.57 -3.82
C ILE A 130 39.46 -36.30 -5.11
N ASP A 131 40.47 -35.79 -5.80
CA ASP A 131 40.94 -36.32 -7.08
C ASP A 131 42.45 -36.64 -7.04
N ASP A 132 42.94 -37.35 -8.06
CA ASP A 132 44.34 -37.75 -8.18
C ASP A 132 45.21 -36.72 -8.94
N ASP A 133 46.52 -36.91 -8.83
CA ASP A 133 47.53 -36.05 -9.44
C ASP A 133 47.42 -35.99 -10.98
N TYR A 134 46.92 -37.06 -11.59
CA TYR A 134 46.85 -37.18 -13.03
C TYR A 134 45.71 -36.34 -13.61
N HIS A 135 44.50 -36.44 -13.04
CA HIS A 135 43.32 -35.71 -13.51
C HIS A 135 43.40 -34.21 -13.21
N MET A 136 44.01 -33.82 -12.09
CA MET A 136 44.15 -32.40 -11.71
C MET A 136 45.30 -31.68 -12.43
N PHE A 137 46.41 -32.37 -12.75
CA PHE A 137 47.61 -31.71 -13.23
C PHE A 137 48.19 -32.31 -14.51
N THR A 138 48.59 -33.59 -14.44
CA THR A 138 49.39 -34.20 -15.52
C THR A 138 48.63 -34.21 -16.85
N SER A 139 47.34 -34.51 -16.84
CA SER A 139 46.48 -34.54 -18.04
C SER A 139 46.16 -33.15 -18.60
N LEU A 140 46.22 -32.10 -17.76
CA LEU A 140 45.98 -30.71 -18.12
C LEU A 140 47.26 -29.95 -18.51
N ASN A 141 48.34 -30.67 -18.81
CA ASN A 141 49.64 -30.15 -19.25
C ASN A 141 50.40 -29.35 -18.16
N PHE A 142 50.29 -29.77 -16.89
CA PHE A 142 51.08 -29.23 -15.77
C PHE A 142 52.19 -30.21 -15.34
N PRO A 143 53.44 -30.04 -15.81
CA PRO A 143 54.55 -30.92 -15.45
C PRO A 143 55.02 -30.74 -14.00
N ASP A 144 55.81 -31.69 -13.51
CA ASP A 144 56.41 -31.65 -12.19
C ASP A 144 57.22 -30.36 -11.99
N GLY A 145 56.94 -29.64 -10.90
CA GLY A 145 57.57 -28.36 -10.58
C GLY A 145 56.91 -27.12 -11.21
N HIS A 146 55.78 -27.26 -11.91
CA HIS A 146 55.00 -26.11 -12.37
C HIS A 146 54.43 -25.32 -11.17
N PRO A 147 54.50 -23.98 -11.14
CA PRO A 147 54.06 -23.17 -9.99
C PRO A 147 52.55 -23.21 -9.72
N ALA A 148 51.76 -23.74 -10.65
CA ALA A 148 50.31 -23.96 -10.50
C ALA A 148 49.95 -25.38 -10.02
N ARG A 149 50.94 -26.24 -9.74
CA ARG A 149 50.76 -27.47 -8.95
C ARG A 149 50.78 -27.15 -7.46
#